data_AF-A0A3A9BVK6-F1
#
_entry.id   AF-A0A3A9BVK6-F1
#
_cell.length_a   1.000
_cell.length_b   1.000
_cell.length_c   1.000
_cell.angle_alpha   90.00
_cell.angle_beta   90.00
_cell.angle_gamma   90.00
#
_symmetry.space_group_name_H-M   'P 1'
#
loop_
_entity.id
_entity.type
_entity.pdbx_description
1 polymer ?
#
loop_
_entity_poly.entity_id
_entity_poly.type
_entity_poly.pdbx_seq_one_letter_code
_entity_poly.pdbx_strand_id
1 'polypeptide(L)'
;MLWYVLQTRAGQEEKLAELISKMIPRGLYGECFVVYQEQLWRRKQQSFVHVKRAFPGYVFITSREPEALFFCLKQVPVMARMMVDEDRFFLSVEEDEAEFLEQIMNRDHVIGLSYLSTDGRGNILQVSGPLEKCIDEVEKYRFGKRHVLVRVKLHGEEKTVLFGIVLNEDICQGMRGKKGGISAQGLEQYKVDRYRIEEDQRRQSNGRRQEQ
;
A
#
# COMPACT_ATOMS: atom_id res chain seq x y z
N MET A 1 -0.62 0.82 -19.02
CA MET A 1 -1.99 0.24 -18.99
C MET A 1 -2.83 1.22 -18.20
N LEU A 2 -4.13 1.33 -18.48
CA LEU A 2 -4.99 2.25 -17.73
C LEU A 2 -5.24 1.69 -16.33
N TRP A 3 -5.27 2.56 -15.33
CA TRP A 3 -5.51 2.21 -13.93
C TRP A 3 -6.94 2.53 -13.53
N TYR A 4 -7.52 1.67 -12.70
CA TYR A 4 -8.86 1.83 -12.16
C TYR A 4 -8.87 1.45 -10.68
N VAL A 5 -9.79 2.04 -9.95
CA VAL A 5 -10.13 1.67 -8.58
C VAL A 5 -11.46 0.94 -8.58
N LEU A 6 -11.47 -0.20 -7.90
CA LEU A 6 -12.66 -0.90 -7.47
C LEU A 6 -12.92 -0.56 -6.01
N GLN A 7 -14.05 0.07 -5.74
CA GLN A 7 -14.45 0.38 -4.37
C GLN A 7 -15.12 -0.83 -3.71
N THR A 8 -14.88 -0.95 -2.40
CA THR A 8 -15.51 -1.92 -1.53
C THR A 8 -15.52 -1.40 -0.10
N ARG A 9 -16.26 -2.05 0.78
CA ARG A 9 -16.16 -1.85 2.23
C ARG A 9 -14.73 -2.11 2.72
N ALA A 10 -14.24 -1.21 3.57
CA ALA A 10 -12.94 -1.35 4.22
C ALA A 10 -12.83 -2.69 4.97
N GLY A 11 -11.74 -3.40 4.75
CA GLY A 11 -11.49 -4.77 5.24
C GLY A 11 -12.00 -5.90 4.35
N GLN A 12 -12.63 -5.62 3.20
CA GLN A 12 -13.02 -6.64 2.20
C GLN A 12 -12.14 -6.61 0.93
N GLU A 13 -11.11 -5.77 0.88
CA GLU A 13 -10.29 -5.51 -0.30
C GLU A 13 -9.61 -6.78 -0.83
N GLU A 14 -8.99 -7.58 0.04
CA GLU A 14 -8.31 -8.81 -0.37
C GLU A 14 -9.31 -9.86 -0.88
N LYS A 15 -10.52 -9.89 -0.31
CA LYS A 15 -11.57 -10.81 -0.78
C LYS A 15 -12.06 -10.41 -2.16
N LEU A 16 -12.21 -9.12 -2.43
CA LEU A 16 -12.58 -8.62 -3.76
C LEU A 16 -11.49 -8.96 -4.77
N ALA A 17 -10.22 -8.70 -4.46
CA ALA A 17 -9.09 -9.07 -5.32
C ALA A 17 -9.04 -10.59 -5.61
N GLU A 18 -9.30 -11.42 -4.59
CA GLU A 18 -9.39 -12.87 -4.75
C GLU A 18 -10.57 -13.27 -5.65
N LEU A 19 -11.75 -12.68 -5.48
CA LEU A 19 -12.92 -12.93 -6.33
C LEU A 19 -12.65 -12.57 -7.79
N ILE A 20 -12.02 -11.42 -8.04
CA ILE A 20 -11.63 -10.99 -9.40
C ILE A 20 -10.67 -12.01 -10.01
N SER A 21 -9.67 -12.47 -9.24
CA SER A 21 -8.72 -13.48 -9.72
C SER A 21 -9.37 -14.80 -10.15
N LYS A 22 -10.50 -15.16 -9.52
CA LYS A 22 -11.23 -16.42 -9.78
C LYS A 22 -12.26 -16.29 -10.89
N MET A 23 -12.93 -15.13 -10.98
CA MET A 23 -14.13 -14.97 -11.83
C MET A 23 -13.86 -14.19 -13.10
N ILE A 24 -12.84 -13.31 -13.12
CA ILE A 24 -12.55 -12.46 -14.27
C ILE A 24 -11.39 -13.07 -15.09
N PRO A 25 -11.56 -13.24 -16.41
CA PRO A 25 -10.49 -13.73 -17.27
C PRO A 25 -9.21 -12.90 -17.15
N ARG A 26 -8.06 -13.57 -16.96
CA ARG A 26 -6.74 -12.92 -16.81
C ARG A 26 -6.30 -12.10 -18.03
N GLY A 27 -6.94 -12.27 -19.18
CA GLY A 27 -6.68 -11.42 -20.36
C GLY A 27 -7.29 -10.01 -20.26
N LEU A 28 -8.30 -9.81 -19.40
CA LEU A 28 -9.02 -8.53 -19.30
C LEU A 28 -8.36 -7.53 -18.35
N TYR A 29 -7.38 -7.94 -17.55
CA TYR A 29 -6.65 -7.06 -16.64
C TYR A 29 -5.20 -7.52 -16.47
N GLY A 30 -4.30 -6.58 -16.19
CA GLY A 30 -2.89 -6.87 -15.92
C GLY A 30 -2.68 -7.26 -14.46
N GLU A 31 -2.79 -6.27 -13.58
CA GLU A 31 -2.63 -6.44 -12.13
C GLU A 31 -3.94 -6.12 -11.40
N CYS A 32 -4.17 -6.77 -10.27
CA CYS A 32 -5.27 -6.49 -9.35
C CYS A 32 -4.75 -6.61 -7.92
N PHE A 33 -4.66 -5.49 -7.20
CA PHE A 33 -3.89 -5.41 -5.95
C PHE A 33 -4.46 -4.40 -4.96
N VAL A 34 -3.98 -4.49 -3.72
CA VAL A 34 -4.30 -3.57 -2.63
C VAL A 34 -3.02 -2.83 -2.28
N VAL A 35 -3.10 -1.51 -2.11
CA VAL A 35 -1.95 -0.71 -1.71
C VAL A 35 -1.82 -0.66 -0.20
N TYR A 36 -0.63 -1.00 0.28
CA TYR A 36 -0.30 -0.94 1.70
C TYR A 36 0.70 0.17 2.01
N GLN A 37 0.86 0.48 3.28
CA GLN A 37 1.80 1.45 3.82
C GLN A 37 2.45 0.89 5.08
N GLU A 38 3.74 1.16 5.23
CA GLU A 38 4.47 0.87 6.44
C GLU A 38 4.34 2.01 7.46
N GLN A 39 4.22 1.65 8.74
CA GLN A 39 4.11 2.59 9.85
C GLN A 39 5.04 2.17 10.99
N LEU A 40 5.82 3.11 11.51
CA LEU A 40 6.68 2.86 12.65
C LEU A 40 5.91 3.05 13.97
N TRP A 41 5.93 2.03 14.83
CA TRP A 41 5.33 2.04 16.16
C TRP A 41 6.38 1.86 17.24
N ARG A 42 6.40 2.76 18.24
CA ARG A 42 7.32 2.68 19.38
C ARG A 42 6.60 2.09 20.60
N ARG A 43 7.16 1.03 21.20
CA ARG A 43 6.70 0.48 22.50
C ARG A 43 7.90 0.05 23.33
N LYS A 44 8.02 0.55 24.57
CA LYS A 44 9.06 0.17 25.55
C LYS A 44 10.49 0.11 24.97
N GLN A 45 10.95 1.20 24.34
CA GLN A 45 12.26 1.34 23.68
C GLN A 45 12.50 0.39 22.47
N GLN A 46 11.44 -0.21 21.92
CA GLN A 46 11.52 -1.00 20.69
C GLN A 46 10.63 -0.38 19.61
N SER A 47 11.13 -0.36 18.38
CA SER A 47 10.39 0.10 17.21
C SER A 47 9.95 -1.10 16.37
N PHE A 48 8.67 -1.14 16.02
CA PHE A 48 8.05 -2.18 15.20
C PHE A 48 7.48 -1.55 13.94
N VAL A 49 7.61 -2.24 12.81
CA VAL A 49 6.96 -1.82 11.57
C VAL A 49 5.62 -2.53 11.44
N HIS A 50 4.56 -1.76 11.28
CA HIS A 50 3.20 -2.23 11.05
C HIS A 50 2.83 -1.93 9.61
N VAL A 51 2.19 -2.89 8.94
CA VAL A 51 1.66 -2.70 7.60
C VAL A 51 0.15 -2.46 7.70
N LYS A 52 -0.35 -1.41 7.03
CA LYS A 52 -1.77 -1.08 6.95
C LYS A 52 -2.15 -0.76 5.51
N ARG A 53 -3.44 -0.75 5.20
CA ARG A 53 -3.94 -0.29 3.88
C ARG A 53 -3.70 1.22 3.75
N ALA A 54 -3.15 1.64 2.61
CA ALA A 54 -2.95 3.06 2.31
C ALA A 54 -4.28 3.73 1.97
N PHE A 55 -5.12 3.00 1.21
CA PHE A 55 -6.43 3.44 0.76
C PHE A 55 -7.49 2.42 1.22
N PRO A 56 -8.05 2.55 2.43
CA PRO A 56 -9.10 1.64 2.91
C PRO A 56 -10.31 1.65 1.98
N GLY A 57 -10.77 0.47 1.58
CA GLY A 57 -11.88 0.26 0.66
C GLY A 57 -11.50 0.28 -0.83
N TYR A 58 -10.22 0.30 -1.17
CA TYR A 58 -9.76 0.45 -2.56
C TYR A 58 -8.98 -0.79 -2.99
N VAL A 59 -9.37 -1.32 -4.15
CA VAL A 59 -8.61 -2.33 -4.89
C VAL A 59 -8.24 -1.71 -6.23
N PHE A 60 -6.96 -1.71 -6.57
CA PHE A 60 -6.47 -1.19 -7.84
C PHE A 60 -6.45 -2.29 -8.89
N ILE A 61 -6.83 -1.96 -10.12
CA ILE A 61 -6.83 -2.88 -11.24
C ILE A 61 -6.34 -2.18 -12.51
N THR A 62 -5.48 -2.83 -13.29
CA THR A 62 -4.98 -2.29 -14.55
C THR A 62 -5.59 -3.02 -15.74
N SER A 63 -5.94 -2.31 -16.81
CA SER A 63 -6.51 -2.93 -18.01
C SER A 63 -6.11 -2.20 -19.30
N ARG A 64 -6.11 -2.95 -20.41
CA ARG A 64 -6.07 -2.40 -21.78
C ARG A 64 -7.45 -2.34 -22.43
N GLU A 65 -8.43 -3.03 -21.86
CA GLU A 65 -9.80 -3.17 -22.37
C GLU A 65 -10.80 -2.90 -21.23
N PRO A 66 -10.83 -1.66 -20.70
CA PRO A 66 -11.59 -1.33 -19.49
C PRO A 66 -13.10 -1.51 -19.67
N GLU A 67 -13.64 -1.31 -20.87
CA GLU A 67 -15.06 -1.53 -21.16
C GLU A 67 -15.43 -3.02 -21.06
N ALA A 68 -14.57 -3.90 -21.60
CA ALA A 68 -14.77 -5.34 -21.52
C ALA A 68 -14.62 -5.85 -20.08
N LEU A 69 -13.63 -5.32 -19.34
CA LEU A 69 -13.47 -5.58 -17.91
C LEU A 69 -14.72 -5.17 -17.14
N PHE A 70 -15.22 -3.94 -17.34
CA PHE A 70 -16.40 -3.43 -16.67
C PHE A 70 -17.65 -4.25 -16.99
N PHE A 71 -17.84 -4.64 -18.25
CA PHE A 71 -18.94 -5.52 -18.64
C PHE A 71 -18.85 -6.88 -17.94
N CYS A 72 -17.66 -7.48 -17.86
CA CYS A 72 -17.45 -8.75 -17.18
C CYS A 72 -17.76 -8.64 -15.67
N LEU A 73 -17.30 -7.57 -15.01
CA LEU A 73 -17.62 -7.29 -13.61
C LEU A 73 -19.14 -7.19 -13.38
N LYS A 74 -19.89 -6.56 -14.30
CA LYS A 74 -21.37 -6.47 -14.23
C LYS A 74 -22.08 -7.81 -14.36
N GLN A 75 -21.49 -8.80 -15.05
CA GLN A 75 -22.10 -10.12 -15.21
C GLN A 75 -21.94 -11.00 -13.97
N VAL A 76 -21.00 -10.67 -13.08
CA VAL A 76 -20.78 -11.40 -11.84
C VAL A 76 -21.80 -10.93 -10.78
N PRO A 77 -22.76 -11.76 -10.33
CA PRO A 77 -23.87 -11.29 -9.49
C PRO A 77 -23.45 -10.60 -8.19
N VAL A 78 -22.38 -11.08 -7.55
CA VAL A 78 -21.85 -10.46 -6.32
C VAL A 78 -21.27 -9.07 -6.59
N MET A 79 -20.60 -8.87 -7.72
CA MET A 79 -20.00 -7.58 -8.10
C MET A 79 -21.08 -6.61 -8.62
N ALA A 80 -22.05 -7.11 -9.39
CA ALA A 80 -23.22 -6.34 -9.81
C ALA A 80 -23.98 -5.77 -8.60
N ARG A 81 -24.13 -6.56 -7.53
CA ARG A 81 -24.73 -6.08 -6.28
C ARG A 81 -23.88 -5.00 -5.60
N MET A 82 -22.55 -5.16 -5.57
CA MET A 82 -21.65 -4.14 -5.02
C MET A 82 -21.71 -2.83 -5.81
N MET A 83 -21.87 -2.89 -7.14
CA MET A 83 -22.07 -1.72 -8.00
C MET A 83 -23.38 -0.97 -7.75
N VAL A 84 -24.40 -1.65 -7.23
CA VAL A 84 -25.69 -1.01 -6.87
C VAL A 84 -25.60 -0.37 -5.49
N ASP A 85 -24.90 -1.03 -4.55
CA ASP A 85 -24.71 -0.52 -3.18
C ASP A 85 -23.68 0.62 -3.11
N GLU A 86 -22.77 0.71 -4.09
CA GLU A 86 -21.72 1.72 -4.18
C GLU A 86 -21.82 2.52 -5.47
N ASP A 87 -22.27 3.78 -5.40
CA ASP A 87 -22.42 4.72 -6.52
C ASP A 87 -21.14 4.89 -7.37
N ARG A 88 -19.98 4.48 -6.83
CA ARG A 88 -18.63 4.68 -7.37
C ARG A 88 -17.78 3.41 -7.34
N PHE A 89 -18.37 2.26 -7.67
CA PHE A 89 -17.65 0.98 -7.67
C PHE A 89 -16.48 0.89 -8.66
N PHE A 90 -16.56 1.49 -9.85
CA PHE A 90 -15.51 1.40 -10.88
C PHE A 90 -15.09 2.82 -11.32
N LEU A 91 -13.92 3.26 -10.86
CA LEU A 91 -13.42 4.63 -11.08
C LEU A 91 -12.13 4.61 -11.88
N SER A 92 -12.00 5.50 -12.87
CA SER A 92 -10.71 5.73 -13.53
C SER A 92 -9.73 6.40 -12.57
N VAL A 93 -8.47 6.01 -12.69
CA VAL A 93 -7.33 6.72 -12.11
C VAL A 93 -6.66 7.46 -13.27
N GLU A 94 -6.47 8.76 -13.12
CA GLU A 94 -5.81 9.56 -14.14
C GLU A 94 -4.34 9.16 -14.30
N GLU A 95 -3.74 9.42 -15.47
CA GLU A 95 -2.38 8.98 -15.78
C GLU A 95 -1.34 9.58 -14.81
N ASP A 96 -1.48 10.86 -14.46
CA ASP A 96 -0.64 11.54 -13.47
C ASP A 96 -0.82 10.96 -12.05
N GLU A 97 -2.05 10.61 -11.67
CA GLU A 97 -2.35 9.93 -10.40
C GLU A 97 -1.70 8.53 -10.34
N ALA A 98 -1.75 7.77 -11.44
CA ALA A 98 -1.16 6.43 -11.52
C ALA A 98 0.38 6.49 -11.49
N GLU A 99 0.98 7.39 -12.27
CA GLU A 99 2.43 7.62 -12.26
C GLU A 99 2.92 8.02 -10.86
N PHE A 100 2.17 8.88 -10.17
CA PHE A 100 2.47 9.26 -8.80
C PHE A 100 2.46 8.06 -7.85
N LEU A 101 1.42 7.22 -7.90
CA LEU A 101 1.33 6.00 -7.10
C LEU A 101 2.52 5.07 -7.37
N GLU A 102 2.90 4.88 -8.63
CA GLU A 102 4.06 4.07 -9.02
C GLU A 102 5.38 4.61 -8.43
N GLN A 103 5.54 5.93 -8.32
CA GLN A 103 6.75 6.55 -7.76
C GLN A 103 6.90 6.37 -6.25
N ILE A 104 5.79 6.28 -5.51
CA ILE A 104 5.80 6.16 -4.04
C ILE A 104 5.71 4.70 -3.56
N MET A 105 5.30 3.78 -4.42
CA MET A 105 5.18 2.35 -4.11
C MET A 105 6.40 1.57 -4.55
N ASN A 106 6.66 0.45 -3.88
CA ASN A 106 7.55 -0.58 -4.41
C ASN A 106 6.78 -1.63 -5.24
N ARG A 107 7.51 -2.61 -5.76
CA ARG A 107 6.97 -3.67 -6.64
C ARG A 107 5.86 -4.52 -6.03
N ASP A 108 5.74 -4.54 -4.70
CA ASP A 108 4.69 -5.29 -4.00
C ASP A 108 3.55 -4.38 -3.56
N HIS A 109 3.42 -3.20 -4.18
CA HIS A 109 2.36 -2.22 -3.94
C HIS A 109 2.35 -1.70 -2.50
N VAL A 110 3.54 -1.52 -1.92
CA VAL A 110 3.71 -0.99 -0.56
C VAL A 110 4.43 0.36 -0.58
N ILE A 111 3.83 1.36 0.04
CA ILE A 111 4.46 2.64 0.39
C ILE A 111 5.35 2.39 1.62
N GLY A 112 6.66 2.36 1.39
CA GLY A 112 7.65 2.12 2.44
C GLY A 112 7.84 3.29 3.40
N LEU A 113 8.55 3.04 4.49
CA LEU A 113 8.96 4.11 5.40
C LEU A 113 9.88 5.12 4.72
N SER A 114 9.65 6.41 4.98
CA SER A 114 10.55 7.48 4.54
C SER A 114 11.49 7.90 5.67
N TYR A 115 12.76 8.11 5.35
CA TYR A 115 13.74 8.58 6.31
C TYR A 115 13.80 10.10 6.31
N LEU A 116 13.79 10.69 7.52
CA LEU A 116 13.93 12.13 7.71
C LEU A 116 15.04 12.44 8.73
N SER A 117 15.88 13.40 8.38
CA SER A 117 16.81 14.05 9.31
C SER A 117 16.27 15.41 9.71
N THR A 118 16.35 15.76 11.00
CA THR A 118 15.97 17.08 11.50
C THR A 118 17.13 17.73 12.27
N ASP A 119 17.12 19.05 12.34
CA ASP A 119 18.09 19.86 13.10
C ASP A 119 17.86 19.83 14.63
N GLY A 120 16.92 19.00 15.11
CA GLY A 120 16.48 18.95 16.50
C GLY A 120 15.52 20.07 16.92
N ARG A 121 15.33 21.11 16.09
CA ARG A 121 14.35 22.20 16.29
C ARG A 121 13.08 22.00 15.48
N GLY A 122 13.04 20.94 14.67
CA GLY A 122 11.89 20.56 13.86
C GLY A 122 12.03 20.94 12.38
N ASN A 123 13.16 21.55 11.97
CA ASN A 123 13.43 21.80 10.57
C ASN A 123 14.00 20.53 9.93
N ILE A 124 13.49 20.21 8.75
CA ILE A 124 13.88 19.02 7.99
C ILE A 124 15.14 19.36 7.20
N LEU A 125 16.19 18.58 7.41
CA LEU A 125 17.48 18.73 6.73
C LEU A 125 17.59 17.80 5.52
N GLN A 126 16.98 16.62 5.60
CA GLN A 126 17.03 15.60 4.57
C GLN A 126 15.76 14.76 4.60
N VAL A 127 15.27 14.39 3.43
CA VAL A 127 14.19 13.42 3.21
C VAL A 127 14.68 12.37 2.23
N SER A 128 14.33 11.11 2.44
CA SER A 128 14.61 10.03 1.49
C SER A 128 13.52 8.97 1.54
N GLY A 129 13.24 8.34 0.39
CA GLY A 129 12.17 7.35 0.24
C GLY A 129 10.89 7.95 -0.34
N PRO A 130 9.72 7.29 -0.19
CA PRO A 130 8.48 7.71 -0.86
C PRO A 130 8.08 9.17 -0.66
N LEU A 131 8.31 9.72 0.54
CA LEU A 131 7.97 11.10 0.86
C LEU A 131 8.74 12.13 0.05
N GLU A 132 9.92 11.79 -0.49
CA GLU A 132 10.71 12.69 -1.35
C GLU A 132 9.96 13.12 -2.60
N LYS A 133 9.02 12.28 -3.07
CA LYS A 133 8.21 12.53 -4.26
C LYS A 133 6.98 13.40 -3.99
N CYS A 134 6.67 13.67 -2.73
CA CYS A 134 5.46 14.39 -2.34
C CYS A 134 5.65 15.35 -1.15
N ILE A 135 6.78 16.05 -1.11
CA ILE A 135 7.10 17.00 -0.02
C ILE A 135 6.17 18.22 -0.08
N ASP A 136 5.85 18.70 -1.28
CA ASP A 136 5.04 19.91 -1.49
C ASP A 136 3.56 19.69 -1.14
N GLU A 137 3.14 18.42 -1.12
CA GLU A 137 1.79 17.95 -0.80
C GLU A 137 1.62 17.59 0.69
N VAL A 138 2.64 17.82 1.52
CA VAL A 138 2.56 17.56 2.95
C VAL A 138 1.62 18.54 3.63
N GLU A 139 0.55 18.02 4.24
CA GLU A 139 -0.36 18.81 5.06
C GLU A 139 0.18 18.98 6.48
N LYS A 140 0.78 17.91 7.03
CA LYS A 140 1.20 17.91 8.44
C LYS A 140 2.27 16.88 8.78
N TYR A 141 3.37 17.36 9.37
CA TYR A 141 4.36 16.51 10.03
C TYR A 141 3.90 16.14 11.45
N ARG A 142 3.89 14.84 11.76
CA ARG A 142 3.65 14.33 13.12
C ARG A 142 4.82 13.47 13.58
N PHE A 143 5.98 14.11 13.78
CA PHE A 143 7.21 13.45 14.22
C PHE A 143 7.00 12.54 15.42
N GLY A 144 6.32 12.99 16.48
CA GLY A 144 6.05 12.17 17.68
C GLY A 144 5.22 10.90 17.43
N LYS A 145 4.44 10.87 16.34
CA LYS A 145 3.65 9.70 15.91
C LYS A 145 4.29 8.95 14.73
N ARG A 146 5.48 9.35 14.31
CA ARG A 146 6.25 8.73 13.21
C ARG A 146 5.49 8.60 11.91
N HIS A 147 4.73 9.64 11.58
CA HIS A 147 4.15 9.76 10.26
C HIS A 147 3.97 11.21 9.81
N VAL A 148 3.76 11.34 8.52
CA VAL A 148 3.39 12.58 7.84
C VAL A 148 2.04 12.36 7.16
N LEU A 149 1.19 13.37 7.19
CA LEU A 149 -0.07 13.38 6.44
C LEU A 149 0.19 14.11 5.13
N VAL A 150 -0.04 13.40 4.03
CA VAL A 150 0.19 13.88 2.66
C VAL A 150 -1.15 13.90 1.95
N ARG A 151 -1.40 14.97 1.21
CA ARG A 151 -2.56 15.08 0.35
C ARG A 151 -2.27 14.42 -0.98
N VAL A 152 -3.07 13.44 -1.34
CA VAL A 152 -2.95 12.69 -2.59
C VAL A 152 -4.24 12.86 -3.36
N LYS A 153 -4.13 13.23 -4.64
CA LYS A 153 -5.27 13.25 -5.55
C LYS A 153 -5.47 11.84 -6.10
N LEU A 154 -6.70 11.33 -6.02
CA LEU A 154 -7.06 10.03 -6.57
C LEU A 154 -8.50 10.08 -7.05
N HIS A 155 -8.75 9.66 -8.30
CA HIS A 155 -10.03 9.75 -9.00
C HIS A 155 -10.65 11.15 -9.00
N GLY A 156 -9.81 12.18 -9.03
CA GLY A 156 -10.27 13.57 -8.97
C GLY A 156 -10.68 14.05 -7.57
N GLU A 157 -10.54 13.23 -6.52
CA GLU A 157 -10.74 13.64 -5.13
C GLU A 157 -9.43 13.80 -4.37
N GLU A 158 -9.32 14.83 -3.53
CA GLU A 158 -8.23 14.95 -2.57
C GLU A 158 -8.43 13.98 -1.38
N LYS A 159 -7.39 13.22 -1.04
CA LYS A 159 -7.39 12.27 0.07
C LYS A 159 -6.16 12.46 0.94
N THR A 160 -6.33 12.41 2.25
CA THR A 160 -5.20 12.41 3.18
C THR A 160 -4.68 10.99 3.36
N VAL A 161 -3.45 10.75 2.93
CA VAL A 161 -2.73 9.47 3.08
C VAL A 161 -1.64 9.62 4.13
N LEU A 162 -1.44 8.58 4.93
CA LEU A 162 -0.40 8.53 5.93
C LEU A 162 0.90 7.98 5.31
N PHE A 163 2.01 8.68 5.53
CA PHE A 163 3.34 8.23 5.15
C PHE A 163 4.13 7.97 6.43
N GLY A 164 4.51 6.71 6.67
CA GLY A 164 5.33 6.35 7.83
C GLY A 164 6.74 6.92 7.69
N ILE A 165 7.31 7.38 8.81
CA ILE A 165 8.66 7.95 8.81
C ILE A 165 9.57 7.35 9.88
N VAL A 166 10.86 7.36 9.59
CA VAL A 166 11.96 7.01 10.50
C VAL A 166 12.81 8.25 10.69
N LEU A 167 13.12 8.61 11.94
CA LEU A 167 14.03 9.71 12.25
C LEU A 167 15.43 9.20 12.60
N ASN A 168 16.43 10.08 12.55
CA ASN A 168 17.80 9.76 12.97
C ASN A 168 17.90 9.09 14.35
N GLU A 169 17.10 9.58 15.31
CA GLU A 169 17.04 9.01 16.66
C GLU A 169 16.48 7.58 16.71
N ASP A 170 15.68 7.16 15.73
CA ASP A 170 15.19 5.77 15.62
C ASP A 170 16.28 4.81 15.15
N ILE A 171 17.18 5.28 14.29
CA ILE A 171 18.30 4.50 13.76
C ILE A 171 19.36 4.31 14.85
N CYS A 172 19.69 5.40 15.58
CA CYS A 172 20.69 5.37 16.65
C CYS A 172 20.29 4.49 17.84
N GLN A 173 18.99 4.31 18.09
CA GLN A 173 18.47 3.44 19.17
C GLN A 173 18.45 1.95 18.79
N GLY A 174 18.88 1.61 17.57
CA GLY A 174 18.87 0.26 17.04
C GLY A 174 17.46 -0.20 16.69
N MET A 175 17.14 -0.24 15.38
CA MET A 175 15.95 -0.92 14.91
C MET A 175 16.13 -2.43 15.13
N ARG A 176 15.54 -2.97 16.21
CA ARG A 176 15.45 -4.42 16.38
C ARG A 176 14.31 -4.96 15.51
N GLY A 177 14.61 -5.16 14.22
CA GLY A 177 14.11 -6.36 13.54
C GLY A 177 14.56 -7.60 14.33
N LYS A 178 13.79 -8.69 14.27
CA LYS A 178 14.10 -9.92 15.02
C LYS A 178 15.59 -10.28 14.87
N LYS A 179 16.32 -10.20 15.99
CA LYS A 179 17.74 -10.54 16.24
C LYS A 179 18.75 -10.19 15.12
N GLY A 180 19.50 -9.12 15.39
CA GLY A 180 20.79 -8.80 14.75
C GLY A 180 20.74 -7.41 14.16
N GLY A 181 21.41 -6.44 14.81
CA GLY A 181 21.46 -5.06 14.31
C GLY A 181 22.12 -5.01 12.94
N ILE A 182 21.75 -4.04 12.10
CA ILE A 182 22.31 -3.99 10.75
C ILE A 182 22.67 -2.57 10.32
N SER A 183 23.91 -2.46 9.85
CA SER A 183 24.50 -1.43 8.99
C SER A 183 23.80 -1.38 7.63
N ALA A 184 24.38 -0.75 6.60
CA ALA A 184 23.82 -0.66 5.24
C ALA A 184 23.39 -2.00 4.59
N GLN A 185 23.84 -3.14 5.11
CA GLN A 185 23.33 -4.49 4.79
C GLN A 185 21.90 -4.77 5.30
N GLY A 186 21.34 -3.87 6.12
CA GLY A 186 20.06 -4.02 6.82
C GLY A 186 18.85 -3.72 5.98
N LEU A 187 19.02 -2.83 5.00
CA LEU A 187 18.04 -2.62 3.95
C LEU A 187 17.97 -3.83 2.99
N GLU A 188 19.05 -4.57 2.81
CA GLU A 188 19.09 -5.79 1.99
C GLU A 188 18.40 -6.96 2.71
N GLN A 189 18.62 -7.15 4.02
CA GLN A 189 17.95 -8.20 4.79
C GLN A 189 16.43 -7.97 4.96
N TYR A 190 15.98 -6.72 4.99
CA TYR A 190 14.55 -6.36 5.00
C TYR A 190 13.83 -6.80 3.70
N LYS A 191 14.56 -6.95 2.59
CA LYS A 191 14.05 -7.56 1.35
C LYS A 191 13.97 -9.09 1.44
N VAL A 192 14.83 -9.74 2.24
CA VAL A 192 14.90 -11.21 2.37
C VAL A 192 13.86 -11.76 3.35
N ASP A 193 13.55 -11.05 4.45
CA ASP A 193 12.49 -11.46 5.38
C ASP A 193 11.07 -11.25 4.81
N ARG A 194 10.94 -10.37 3.81
CA ARG A 194 9.73 -10.21 2.98
C ARG A 194 9.34 -11.51 2.26
N TYR A 195 10.32 -12.27 1.76
CA TYR A 195 10.11 -13.57 1.10
C TYR A 195 9.63 -14.68 2.05
N ARG A 196 9.94 -14.60 3.35
CA ARG A 196 9.51 -15.62 4.34
C ARG A 196 8.06 -15.45 4.79
N ILE A 197 7.57 -14.22 4.83
CA ILE A 197 6.16 -13.92 5.12
C ILE A 197 5.27 -14.39 3.96
N GLU A 198 5.76 -14.30 2.73
CA GLU A 198 5.10 -14.87 1.53
C GLU A 198 5.09 -16.41 1.54
N GLU A 199 6.15 -17.08 2.03
CA GLU A 199 6.16 -18.54 2.17
C GLU A 199 5.21 -19.06 3.26
N ASP A 200 5.12 -18.38 4.41
CA ASP A 200 4.21 -18.78 5.49
C ASP A 200 2.73 -18.55 5.11
N GLN A 201 2.44 -17.51 4.30
CA GLN A 201 1.09 -17.28 3.76
C GLN A 201 0.74 -18.29 2.64
N ARG A 202 1.70 -18.70 1.79
CA ARG A 202 1.51 -19.79 0.80
C ARG A 202 1.33 -21.17 1.44
N ARG A 203 1.99 -21.44 2.58
CA ARG A 203 1.81 -22.69 3.34
C ARG A 203 0.44 -22.77 4.02
N GLN A 204 -0.10 -21.65 4.49
CA GLN A 204 -1.44 -21.60 5.09
C GLN A 204 -2.58 -21.66 4.05
N SER A 205 -2.37 -21.20 2.81
CA SER A 205 -3.34 -21.35 1.72
C SER A 205 -3.36 -22.75 1.09
N ASN A 206 -2.23 -23.46 1.08
CA ASN A 206 -2.14 -24.83 0.54
C ASN A 206 -2.52 -25.93 1.56
N GLY A 207 -2.48 -25.65 2.86
CA GLY A 207 -2.84 -26.62 3.91
C GLY A 207 -4.35 -26.93 4.03
N ARG A 208 -5.24 -26.16 3.40
CA ARG A 208 -6.70 -26.42 3.40
C ARG A 208 -7.21 -27.22 2.19
N ARG A 209 -6.31 -27.75 1.34
CA ARG A 209 -6.67 -28.56 0.16
C ARG A 209 -6.36 -30.06 0.28
N GLN A 210 -6.01 -30.56 1.47
CA GLN A 210 -5.75 -32.00 1.69
C GLN A 210 -6.64 -32.67 2.74
N GLU A 211 -7.65 -31.98 3.28
CA GLU A 211 -8.69 -32.60 4.11
C GLU A 211 -10.08 -32.26 3.57
N GLN A 212 -10.40 -32.81 2.39
CA GLN A 212 -11.77 -33.09 1.92
C GLN A 212 -11.72 -34.05 0.75
#